data_AF-A0A371AXA4-F1
#
_entry.id   AF-A0A371AXA4-F1
#
_cell.length_a   1.000
_cell.length_b   1.000
_cell.length_c   1.000
_cell.angle_alpha   90.00
_cell.angle_beta   90.00
_cell.angle_gamma   90.00
#
_symmetry.space_group_name_H-M   'P 1'
#
loop_
_entity.id
_entity.type
_entity.pdbx_description
1 polymer ?
#
loop_
_entity_poly.entity_id
_entity_poly.type
_entity_poly.pdbx_seq_one_letter_code
_entity_poly.pdbx_strand_id
1 'polypeptide(L)'
;MIKRSEFFRKKRYIAIITGVLCFSVLCGILLTKAKNIGNKEITTTEANTKNLEKAVSQAIKEEGKDYLEGEYITEGHTILGTEKNKNKIKVYSLASVGYFGFENGIFTDISGSGAIPTVMIFEKKKDGTYLLKEYKEPADGSDQEESIKELFPEKYYDKVLALNDEYSVLAKQQETQAAQYLKSIGRKAEVRVSYVDKQLPSINTEASNKLFAEYMNNDSFLMTCPYWLGTREEIEDDIRYIYETSQSKTEDGYDLITFQKKTEDNTVVEKRSYKIVGSEPMLL
;
A
#
# COMPACT_ATOMS: atom_id res chain seq x y z
N MET A 1 12.01 0.37 18.32
CA MET A 1 10.71 1.08 18.37
C MET A 1 10.94 2.54 18.07
N ILE A 2 10.71 2.98 16.84
CA ILE A 2 10.76 4.40 16.43
C ILE A 2 9.34 4.77 15.99
N LYS A 3 8.75 5.77 16.63
CA LYS A 3 7.41 6.29 16.34
C LYS A 3 7.37 6.90 14.93
N ARG A 4 6.87 6.15 13.95
CA ARG A 4 6.66 6.60 12.55
C ARG A 4 5.44 7.54 12.37
N SER A 5 4.63 7.76 13.40
CA SER A 5 3.39 8.54 13.29
C SER A 5 3.60 10.04 13.07
N GLU A 6 4.74 10.62 13.48
CA GLU A 6 4.98 12.06 13.30
C GLU A 6 5.52 12.44 11.92
N PHE A 7 6.08 11.48 11.18
CA PHE A 7 6.68 11.72 9.86
C PHE A 7 5.63 12.09 8.81
N PHE A 8 4.46 11.43 8.84
CA PHE A 8 3.37 11.69 7.91
C PHE A 8 2.68 13.05 8.16
N ARG A 9 2.69 13.56 9.40
CA ARG A 9 2.06 14.84 9.74
C ARG A 9 2.85 16.05 9.23
N LYS A 10 4.19 15.94 9.14
CA LYS A 10 5.08 17.06 8.78
C LYS A 10 5.08 17.38 7.28
N LYS A 11 4.92 16.37 6.40
CA LYS A 11 4.79 16.58 4.94
C LYS A 11 3.56 17.42 4.55
N ARG A 12 2.48 17.37 5.35
CA ARG A 12 1.25 18.16 5.10
C ARG A 12 1.46 19.68 5.23
N TYR A 13 2.43 20.16 6.01
CA TYR A 13 2.63 21.61 6.24
C TYR A 13 3.60 22.28 5.25
N ILE A 14 4.64 21.57 4.80
CA ILE A 14 5.66 22.17 3.92
C ILE A 14 5.13 22.36 2.49
N ALA A 15 4.29 21.45 2.00
CA ALA A 15 3.70 21.56 0.65
C ALA A 15 2.70 22.72 0.50
N ILE A 16 2.14 23.25 1.61
CA ILE A 16 1.15 24.34 1.57
C ILE A 16 1.83 25.71 1.53
N ILE A 17 3.06 25.86 2.07
CA ILE A 17 3.68 27.18 2.26
C ILE A 17 4.49 27.65 1.03
N THR A 18 4.98 26.75 0.19
CA THR A 18 5.73 27.14 -1.04
C THR A 18 4.83 27.45 -2.24
N GLY A 19 3.53 27.15 -2.20
CA GLY A 19 2.59 27.36 -3.30
C GLY A 19 1.94 28.75 -3.40
N VAL A 20 2.22 29.68 -2.48
CA VAL A 20 1.53 30.99 -2.41
C VAL A 20 2.37 32.17 -2.92
N LEU A 21 3.65 32.00 -3.26
CA LEU A 21 4.54 33.15 -3.56
C LEU A 21 4.89 33.42 -5.04
N CYS A 22 4.26 32.75 -6.01
CA CYS A 22 4.60 32.95 -7.44
C CYS A 22 3.41 33.29 -8.37
N PHE A 23 2.28 33.77 -7.83
CA PHE A 23 1.10 34.13 -8.65
C PHE A 23 0.77 35.63 -8.71
N SER A 24 1.72 36.50 -8.36
CA SER A 24 1.63 37.92 -8.68
C SER A 24 2.69 38.26 -9.73
N VAL A 25 2.23 38.83 -10.85
CA VAL A 25 3.00 39.31 -12.02
C VAL A 25 3.03 38.32 -13.20
N LEU A 26 1.88 38.16 -13.86
CA LEU A 26 1.73 38.12 -15.34
C LEU A 26 0.24 37.95 -15.67
N CYS A 27 -0.56 38.97 -15.32
CA CYS A 27 -1.93 39.11 -15.80
C CYS A 27 -1.95 40.33 -16.72
N GLY A 28 -1.84 40.07 -18.02
CA GLY A 28 -1.89 41.09 -19.05
C GLY A 28 -2.16 40.44 -20.40
N ILE A 29 -3.44 40.52 -20.81
CA ILE A 29 -3.94 40.33 -22.18
C ILE A 29 -4.27 38.87 -22.55
N LEU A 30 -5.52 38.44 -22.30
CA LEU A 30 -6.49 38.06 -23.34
C LEU A 30 -7.79 37.49 -22.72
N LEU A 31 -8.87 38.24 -22.92
CA LEU A 31 -10.24 37.78 -22.79
C LEU A 31 -10.55 36.76 -23.89
N THR A 32 -11.08 35.59 -23.55
CA THR A 32 -12.42 35.14 -23.98
C THR A 32 -12.77 33.75 -23.43
N LYS A 33 -14.07 33.60 -23.15
CA LYS A 33 -14.83 32.40 -22.74
C LYS A 33 -14.70 31.94 -21.29
N ALA A 34 -15.70 32.39 -20.52
CA ALA A 34 -16.13 31.78 -19.28
C ALA A 34 -16.53 30.31 -19.49
N LYS A 35 -16.03 29.42 -18.62
CA LYS A 35 -16.65 28.15 -18.27
C LYS A 35 -16.64 28.02 -16.75
N ASN A 36 -17.83 27.86 -16.18
CA ASN A 36 -18.10 27.67 -14.76
C ASN A 36 -17.12 26.66 -14.13
N ILE A 37 -16.39 27.08 -13.10
CA ILE A 37 -15.64 26.19 -12.20
C ILE A 37 -16.61 25.79 -11.09
N GLY A 38 -17.21 24.61 -11.24
CA GLY A 38 -17.94 23.95 -10.18
C GLY A 38 -16.98 23.44 -9.10
N ASN A 39 -17.41 23.55 -7.85
CA ASN A 39 -16.80 22.94 -6.68
C ASN A 39 -16.43 21.48 -6.95
N LYS A 40 -15.23 21.08 -6.51
CA LYS A 40 -14.72 19.71 -6.60
C LYS A 40 -15.53 18.80 -5.69
N GLU A 41 -16.57 18.18 -6.24
CA GLU A 41 -17.26 17.04 -5.62
C GLU A 41 -16.28 15.87 -5.47
N ILE A 42 -16.24 15.32 -4.26
CA ILE A 42 -15.60 14.04 -3.98
C ILE A 42 -16.35 12.99 -4.80
N THR A 43 -15.68 12.40 -5.78
CA THR A 43 -16.25 11.40 -6.68
C THR A 43 -16.51 10.14 -5.86
N THR A 44 -17.77 9.93 -5.45
CA THR A 44 -18.18 8.72 -4.76
C THR A 44 -18.21 7.59 -5.77
N THR A 45 -17.29 6.62 -5.63
CA THR A 45 -17.16 5.49 -6.56
C THR A 45 -18.43 4.63 -6.53
N GLU A 46 -19.12 4.54 -7.67
CA GLU A 46 -20.30 3.69 -7.83
C GLU A 46 -19.84 2.22 -7.87
N ALA A 47 -20.14 1.45 -6.82
CA ALA A 47 -20.07 -0.01 -6.92
C ALA A 47 -21.22 -0.47 -7.83
N ASN A 48 -20.93 -0.59 -9.14
CA ASN A 48 -21.89 -0.96 -10.18
C ASN A 48 -22.24 -2.47 -10.13
N THR A 49 -22.68 -2.93 -8.96
CA THR A 49 -23.02 -4.32 -8.67
C THR A 49 -24.29 -4.38 -7.84
N LYS A 50 -25.17 -5.32 -8.19
CA LYS A 50 -26.37 -5.64 -7.42
C LYS A 50 -26.11 -6.65 -6.29
N ASN A 51 -24.87 -7.16 -6.21
CA ASN A 51 -24.42 -8.08 -5.16
C ASN A 51 -23.67 -7.29 -4.08
N LEU A 52 -24.18 -7.36 -2.84
CA LEU A 52 -23.62 -6.65 -1.69
C LEU A 52 -22.19 -7.09 -1.37
N GLU A 53 -21.87 -8.39 -1.46
CA GLU A 53 -20.50 -8.91 -1.24
C GLU A 53 -19.51 -8.25 -2.21
N LYS A 54 -19.91 -8.12 -3.48
CA LYS A 54 -19.08 -7.42 -4.47
C LYS A 54 -18.96 -5.92 -4.19
N ALA A 55 -20.01 -5.28 -3.66
CA ALA A 55 -19.96 -3.87 -3.32
C ALA A 55 -19.04 -3.61 -2.12
N VAL A 56 -19.06 -4.49 -1.13
CA VAL A 56 -18.14 -4.50 0.02
C VAL A 56 -16.70 -4.72 -0.46
N SER A 57 -16.45 -5.75 -1.24
CA SER A 57 -15.14 -6.03 -1.85
C SER A 57 -14.58 -4.81 -2.61
N GLN A 58 -15.40 -4.16 -3.44
CA GLN A 58 -15.01 -2.96 -4.17
C GLN A 58 -14.72 -1.77 -3.24
N ALA A 59 -15.54 -1.56 -2.21
CA ALA A 59 -15.34 -0.48 -1.25
C ALA A 59 -14.00 -0.64 -0.49
N ILE A 60 -13.68 -1.85 -0.05
CA ILE A 60 -12.42 -2.14 0.67
C ILE A 60 -11.21 -1.88 -0.21
N LYS A 61 -11.24 -2.35 -1.47
CA LYS A 61 -10.15 -2.09 -2.43
C LYS A 61 -10.00 -0.62 -2.77
N GLU A 62 -11.11 0.12 -2.89
CA GLU A 62 -11.06 1.55 -3.19
C GLU A 62 -10.44 2.34 -2.02
N GLU A 63 -10.88 2.07 -0.80
CA GLU A 63 -10.32 2.71 0.41
C GLU A 63 -8.84 2.34 0.60
N GLY A 64 -8.47 1.09 0.28
CA GLY A 64 -7.10 0.62 0.39
C GLY A 64 -6.12 1.20 -0.62
N LYS A 65 -6.54 2.05 -1.56
CA LYS A 65 -5.61 2.69 -2.51
C LYS A 65 -4.62 3.66 -1.86
N ASP A 66 -4.87 4.06 -0.61
CA ASP A 66 -3.96 4.92 0.16
C ASP A 66 -2.71 4.18 0.69
N TYR A 67 -2.68 2.85 0.63
CA TYR A 67 -1.49 2.06 0.96
C TYR A 67 -0.39 2.18 -0.10
N LEU A 68 0.83 1.72 0.21
CA LEU A 68 1.91 1.69 -0.78
C LEU A 68 1.49 0.75 -1.92
N GLU A 69 1.42 1.31 -3.12
CA GLU A 69 1.01 0.57 -4.30
C GLU A 69 1.99 -0.57 -4.60
N GLY A 70 1.41 -1.72 -4.90
CA GLY A 70 2.10 -2.87 -5.47
C GLY A 70 1.45 -3.26 -6.79
N GLU A 71 1.82 -4.42 -7.32
CA GLU A 71 1.34 -4.91 -8.60
C GLU A 71 -0.16 -5.25 -8.61
N TYR A 72 -0.70 -5.78 -7.51
CA TYR A 72 -2.12 -6.15 -7.47
C TYR A 72 -2.78 -5.96 -6.10
N ILE A 73 -3.93 -5.30 -6.07
CA ILE A 73 -4.72 -5.10 -4.86
C ILE A 73 -5.74 -6.23 -4.63
N THR A 74 -5.69 -6.79 -3.43
CA THR A 74 -6.58 -7.84 -2.94
C THR A 74 -7.29 -7.39 -1.66
N GLU A 75 -8.36 -8.08 -1.30
CA GLU A 75 -9.05 -7.84 -0.05
C GLU A 75 -9.53 -9.16 0.57
N GLY A 76 -9.81 -9.15 1.85
CA GLY A 76 -10.61 -10.18 2.48
C GLY A 76 -11.67 -9.53 3.37
N HIS A 77 -12.88 -10.08 3.38
CA HIS A 77 -13.92 -9.64 4.30
C HIS A 77 -14.79 -10.77 4.84
N THR A 78 -15.40 -10.47 5.99
CA THR A 78 -16.49 -11.23 6.60
C THR A 78 -17.60 -10.27 6.96
N ILE A 79 -18.79 -10.43 6.37
CA ILE A 79 -19.99 -9.69 6.80
C ILE A 79 -20.55 -10.32 8.08
N LEU A 80 -20.49 -9.57 9.18
CA LEU A 80 -21.04 -9.96 10.49
C LEU A 80 -22.56 -9.80 10.53
N GLY A 81 -23.07 -8.79 9.83
CA GLY A 81 -24.49 -8.62 9.57
C GLY A 81 -24.83 -7.25 8.99
N THR A 82 -26.12 -7.06 8.73
CA THR A 82 -26.61 -5.84 8.06
C THR A 82 -27.83 -5.25 8.76
N GLU A 83 -27.94 -3.93 8.75
CA GLU A 83 -29.14 -3.19 9.14
C GLU A 83 -29.70 -2.44 7.93
N LYS A 84 -30.99 -2.62 7.64
CA LYS A 84 -31.66 -1.96 6.52
C LYS A 84 -32.56 -0.84 7.04
N ASN A 85 -32.42 0.36 6.48
CA ASN A 85 -33.31 1.48 6.74
C ASN A 85 -33.63 2.20 5.43
N LYS A 86 -34.87 2.07 4.96
CA LYS A 86 -35.32 2.59 3.66
C LYS A 86 -34.41 2.10 2.52
N ASN A 87 -33.72 3.01 1.85
CA ASN A 87 -32.76 2.73 0.78
C ASN A 87 -31.31 2.62 1.28
N LYS A 88 -31.04 2.71 2.59
CA LYS A 88 -29.71 2.53 3.15
C LYS A 88 -29.54 1.12 3.73
N ILE A 89 -28.37 0.55 3.52
CA ILE A 89 -27.91 -0.66 4.19
C ILE A 89 -26.61 -0.34 4.91
N LYS A 90 -26.60 -0.57 6.22
CA LYS A 90 -25.39 -0.55 7.02
C LYS A 90 -24.87 -1.97 7.12
N VAL A 91 -23.59 -2.15 6.86
CA VAL A 91 -22.87 -3.43 6.90
C VAL A 91 -21.85 -3.36 8.01
N TYR A 92 -21.91 -4.35 8.90
CA TYR A 92 -20.90 -4.59 9.92
C TYR A 92 -20.01 -5.71 9.43
N SER A 93 -18.70 -5.47 9.34
CA SER A 93 -17.76 -6.43 8.76
C SER A 93 -16.42 -6.42 9.48
N LEU A 94 -15.66 -7.50 9.27
CA LEU A 94 -14.21 -7.46 9.34
C LEU A 94 -13.67 -7.35 7.92
N ALA A 95 -12.68 -6.50 7.71
CA ALA A 95 -12.06 -6.27 6.41
C ALA A 95 -10.53 -6.23 6.52
N SER A 96 -9.87 -6.63 5.45
CA SER A 96 -8.42 -6.50 5.26
C SER A 96 -8.18 -6.17 3.79
N VAL A 97 -7.16 -5.34 3.52
CA VAL A 97 -6.71 -5.01 2.16
C VAL A 97 -5.22 -5.27 2.06
N GLY A 98 -4.75 -5.72 0.90
CA GLY A 98 -3.33 -6.04 0.69
C GLY A 98 -2.91 -5.84 -0.76
N TYR A 99 -1.87 -5.05 -0.97
CA TYR A 99 -1.13 -4.92 -2.22
C TYR A 99 -0.07 -6.01 -2.29
N PHE A 100 -0.11 -6.78 -3.37
CA PHE A 100 0.85 -7.82 -3.65
C PHE A 100 1.91 -7.33 -4.62
N GLY A 101 3.15 -7.77 -4.39
CA GLY A 101 4.29 -7.59 -5.29
C GLY A 101 5.21 -8.80 -5.24
N PHE A 102 6.11 -8.91 -6.21
CA PHE A 102 7.12 -9.97 -6.19
C PHE A 102 8.30 -9.56 -5.31
N GLU A 103 8.61 -10.39 -4.32
CA GLU A 103 9.84 -10.31 -3.53
C GLU A 103 10.48 -11.70 -3.51
N ASN A 104 11.75 -11.82 -3.93
CA ASN A 104 12.47 -13.11 -4.02
C ASN A 104 11.70 -14.21 -4.78
N GLY A 105 10.96 -13.83 -5.82
CA GLY A 105 10.15 -14.74 -6.64
C GLY A 105 8.85 -15.23 -5.97
N ILE A 106 8.53 -14.74 -4.77
CA ILE A 106 7.26 -14.97 -4.06
C ILE A 106 6.36 -13.77 -4.32
N PHE A 107 5.11 -14.01 -4.72
CA PHE A 107 4.10 -12.96 -4.84
C PHE A 107 3.46 -12.75 -3.46
N THR A 108 3.94 -11.75 -2.74
CA THR A 108 3.64 -11.55 -1.31
C THR A 108 2.94 -10.23 -1.06
N ASP A 109 2.17 -10.14 0.03
CA ASP A 109 1.66 -8.88 0.53
C ASP A 109 2.83 -7.97 0.96
N ILE A 110 2.94 -6.81 0.32
CA ILE A 110 4.00 -5.81 0.56
C ILE A 110 3.47 -4.55 1.27
N SER A 111 2.15 -4.37 1.31
CA SER A 111 1.51 -3.23 1.97
C SER A 111 0.01 -3.47 2.13
N GLY A 112 -0.54 -3.15 3.29
CA GLY A 112 -1.96 -3.35 3.54
C GLY A 112 -2.30 -3.29 5.02
N SER A 113 -3.41 -3.90 5.37
CA SER A 113 -3.94 -3.97 6.73
C SER A 113 -4.10 -5.40 7.24
N GLY A 114 -4.09 -5.55 8.57
CA GLY A 114 -4.61 -6.74 9.23
C GLY A 114 -6.14 -6.85 9.10
N ALA A 115 -6.77 -7.65 9.95
CA ALA A 115 -8.22 -7.61 10.10
C ALA A 115 -8.62 -6.33 10.86
N ILE A 116 -9.45 -5.50 10.26
CA ILE A 116 -9.99 -4.26 10.84
C ILE A 116 -11.51 -4.38 10.93
N PRO A 117 -12.14 -4.08 12.09
CA PRO A 117 -13.57 -3.89 12.17
C PRO A 117 -13.99 -2.69 11.32
N THR A 118 -14.88 -2.91 10.35
CA THR A 118 -15.31 -1.87 9.42
C THR A 118 -16.83 -1.78 9.38
N VAL A 119 -17.36 -0.56 9.43
CA VAL A 119 -18.78 -0.25 9.18
C VAL A 119 -18.91 0.50 7.87
N MET A 120 -19.63 -0.10 6.93
CA MET A 120 -19.93 0.52 5.64
C MET A 120 -21.41 0.87 5.54
N ILE A 121 -21.73 2.05 5.03
CA ILE A 121 -23.11 2.43 4.72
C ILE A 121 -23.24 2.58 3.22
N PHE A 122 -24.09 1.78 2.61
CA PHE A 122 -24.42 1.88 1.20
C PHE A 122 -25.84 2.44 1.00
N GLU A 123 -26.00 3.25 -0.03
CA GLU A 123 -27.30 3.60 -0.60
C GLU A 123 -27.64 2.63 -1.74
N LYS A 124 -28.75 1.90 -1.63
CA LYS A 124 -29.31 1.08 -2.70
C LYS A 124 -30.06 1.96 -3.69
N LYS A 125 -29.58 2.02 -4.93
CA LYS A 125 -30.18 2.77 -6.03
C LYS A 125 -31.40 2.03 -6.60
N LYS A 126 -32.21 2.75 -7.40
CA LYS A 126 -33.45 2.20 -8.01
C LYS A 126 -33.19 1.02 -8.94
N ASP A 127 -32.05 1.00 -9.62
CA ASP A 127 -31.61 -0.09 -10.49
C ASP A 127 -31.10 -1.33 -9.72
N GLY A 128 -30.98 -1.23 -8.39
CA GLY A 128 -30.53 -2.26 -7.48
C GLY A 128 -29.03 -2.24 -7.17
N THR A 129 -28.26 -1.29 -7.72
CA THR A 129 -26.84 -1.11 -7.40
C THR A 129 -26.63 -0.50 -6.02
N TYR A 130 -25.43 -0.65 -5.46
CA TYR A 130 -25.05 -0.11 -4.17
C TYR A 130 -24.03 1.02 -4.34
N LEU A 131 -24.29 2.18 -3.76
CA LEU A 131 -23.33 3.28 -3.71
C LEU A 131 -22.81 3.42 -2.29
N LEU A 132 -21.49 3.31 -2.11
CA LEU A 132 -20.86 3.57 -0.80
C LEU A 132 -21.11 5.02 -0.40
N LYS A 133 -21.53 5.24 0.84
CA LYS A 133 -21.77 6.58 1.40
C LYS A 133 -20.84 6.89 2.56
N GLU A 134 -20.57 5.90 3.39
CA GLU A 134 -19.68 6.03 4.54
C GLU A 134 -18.87 4.74 4.68
N TYR A 135 -17.60 4.89 5.01
CA TYR A 135 -16.67 3.83 5.38
C TYR A 135 -16.05 4.27 6.73
N LYS A 136 -16.18 3.44 7.77
CA LYS A 136 -15.76 3.79 9.13
C LYS A 136 -14.99 2.65 9.75
N GLU A 137 -13.87 2.97 10.34
CA GLU A 137 -13.04 2.09 11.15
C GLU A 137 -12.96 2.65 12.58
N PRO A 138 -12.81 1.80 13.61
CA PRO A 138 -12.55 2.27 14.96
C PRO A 138 -11.22 3.02 15.02
N ALA A 139 -11.03 3.81 16.08
CA ALA A 139 -9.76 4.43 16.36
C ALA A 139 -8.70 3.37 16.69
N ASP A 140 -7.43 3.67 16.42
CA ASP A 140 -6.31 2.81 16.81
C ASP A 140 -5.83 3.10 18.23
N GLY A 141 -5.16 2.12 18.85
CA GLY A 141 -4.46 2.30 20.11
C GLY A 141 -5.36 2.23 21.35
N SER A 142 -5.17 3.12 22.33
CA SER A 142 -5.89 3.08 23.61
C SER A 142 -7.40 3.23 23.48
N ASP A 143 -7.86 3.86 22.41
CA ASP A 143 -9.25 4.25 22.21
C ASP A 143 -10.00 3.23 21.32
N GLN A 144 -9.33 2.12 20.97
CA GLN A 144 -9.85 1.10 20.05
C GLN A 144 -11.11 0.42 20.60
N GLU A 145 -11.08 -0.01 21.87
CA GLU A 145 -12.22 -0.71 22.45
C GLU A 145 -13.47 0.19 22.56
N GLU A 146 -13.29 1.45 22.96
CA GLU A 146 -14.39 2.42 23.07
C GLU A 146 -15.00 2.74 21.71
N SER A 147 -14.17 3.05 20.71
CA SER A 147 -14.64 3.34 19.35
C SER A 147 -15.30 2.13 18.67
N ILE A 148 -14.87 0.90 18.97
CA ILE A 148 -15.59 -0.32 18.57
C ILE A 148 -17.01 -0.34 19.15
N LYS A 149 -17.16 -0.04 20.45
CA LYS A 149 -18.46 -0.04 21.13
C LYS A 149 -19.39 1.07 20.62
N GLU A 150 -18.84 2.17 20.12
CA GLU A 150 -19.62 3.23 19.47
C GLU A 150 -20.10 2.82 18.07
N LEU A 151 -19.28 2.11 17.31
CA LEU A 151 -19.57 1.75 15.93
C LEU A 151 -20.41 0.48 15.79
N PHE A 152 -20.20 -0.53 16.64
CA PHE A 152 -20.78 -1.87 16.52
C PHE A 152 -21.87 -2.14 17.57
N PRO A 153 -22.92 -2.88 17.23
CA PRO A 153 -23.82 -3.48 18.21
C PRO A 153 -23.11 -4.51 19.10
N GLU A 154 -23.50 -4.57 20.37
CA GLU A 154 -22.90 -5.45 21.40
C GLU A 154 -22.79 -6.92 20.98
N LYS A 155 -23.77 -7.44 20.24
CA LYS A 155 -23.76 -8.81 19.72
C LYS A 155 -22.56 -9.17 18.83
N TYR A 156 -21.77 -8.19 18.37
CA TYR A 156 -20.58 -8.43 17.55
C TYR A 156 -19.27 -8.24 18.32
N TYR A 157 -19.30 -7.73 19.56
CA TYR A 157 -18.09 -7.39 20.33
C TYR A 157 -17.10 -8.55 20.44
N ASP A 158 -17.58 -9.76 20.76
CA ASP A 158 -16.72 -10.93 20.87
C ASP A 158 -15.95 -11.21 19.57
N LYS A 159 -16.57 -10.98 18.40
CA LYS A 159 -15.92 -11.19 17.10
C LYS A 159 -14.95 -10.08 16.73
N VAL A 160 -15.29 -8.82 17.01
CA VAL A 160 -14.47 -7.67 16.60
C VAL A 160 -13.35 -7.35 17.60
N LEU A 161 -13.40 -7.87 18.83
CA LEU A 161 -12.35 -7.74 19.84
C LEU A 161 -11.37 -8.93 19.83
N ALA A 162 -11.76 -10.09 19.28
CA ALA A 162 -10.92 -11.29 19.17
C ALA A 162 -10.50 -11.58 17.71
N LEU A 163 -9.76 -10.65 17.10
CA LEU A 163 -9.48 -10.64 15.65
C LEU A 163 -8.47 -11.69 15.16
N ASN A 164 -7.70 -12.32 16.07
CA ASN A 164 -6.58 -13.19 15.70
C ASN A 164 -7.02 -14.40 14.87
N ASP A 165 -8.20 -14.96 15.15
CA ASP A 165 -8.69 -16.15 14.44
C ASP A 165 -9.21 -15.80 13.03
N GLU A 166 -9.75 -14.59 12.87
CA GLU A 166 -10.41 -14.14 11.64
C GLU A 166 -9.41 -13.73 10.56
N TYR A 167 -8.22 -13.25 10.95
CA TYR A 167 -7.19 -12.81 9.98
C TYR A 167 -6.79 -13.93 9.01
N SER A 168 -6.70 -15.18 9.48
CA SER A 168 -6.37 -16.33 8.63
C SER A 168 -7.36 -16.55 7.49
N VAL A 169 -8.65 -16.28 7.74
CA VAL A 169 -9.72 -16.40 6.74
C VAL A 169 -9.61 -15.30 5.70
N LEU A 170 -9.39 -14.05 6.13
CA LEU A 170 -9.24 -12.91 5.24
C LEU A 170 -7.98 -13.06 4.36
N ALA A 171 -6.87 -13.48 4.95
CA ALA A 171 -5.63 -13.78 4.25
C ALA A 171 -5.84 -14.82 3.14
N LYS A 172 -6.64 -15.87 3.39
CA LYS A 172 -6.93 -16.88 2.37
C LYS A 172 -7.72 -16.33 1.18
N GLN A 173 -8.62 -15.38 1.43
CA GLN A 173 -9.34 -14.68 0.36
C GLN A 173 -8.39 -13.83 -0.49
N GLN A 174 -7.47 -13.10 0.16
CA GLN A 174 -6.43 -12.33 -0.52
C GLN A 174 -5.53 -13.22 -1.38
N GLU A 175 -5.00 -14.32 -0.83
CA GLU A 175 -4.19 -15.29 -1.58
C GLU A 175 -4.93 -15.88 -2.78
N THR A 176 -6.23 -16.14 -2.63
CA THR A 176 -7.05 -16.66 -3.73
C THR A 176 -7.17 -15.65 -4.87
N GLN A 177 -7.38 -14.36 -4.55
CA GLN A 177 -7.44 -13.29 -5.53
C GLN A 177 -6.08 -13.06 -6.20
N ALA A 178 -4.99 -13.04 -5.44
CA ALA A 178 -3.64 -12.92 -5.96
C ALA A 178 -3.27 -14.09 -6.89
N ALA A 179 -3.63 -15.33 -6.53
CA ALA A 179 -3.42 -16.49 -7.39
C ALA A 179 -4.24 -16.42 -8.69
N GLN A 180 -5.47 -15.91 -8.64
CA GLN A 180 -6.28 -15.65 -9.83
C GLN A 180 -5.65 -14.58 -10.73
N TYR A 181 -5.11 -13.51 -10.13
CA TYR A 181 -4.37 -12.48 -10.85
C TYR A 181 -3.15 -13.05 -11.57
N LEU A 182 -2.30 -13.82 -10.88
CA LEU A 182 -1.14 -14.48 -11.51
C LEU A 182 -1.54 -15.34 -12.70
N LYS A 183 -2.62 -16.12 -12.56
CA LYS A 183 -3.17 -16.91 -13.67
C LYS A 183 -3.61 -16.02 -14.84
N SER A 184 -4.21 -14.86 -14.57
CA SER A 184 -4.68 -13.93 -15.61
C SER A 184 -3.55 -13.32 -16.44
N ILE A 185 -2.36 -13.16 -15.85
CA ILE A 185 -1.16 -12.66 -16.53
C ILE A 185 -0.21 -13.80 -16.98
N GLY A 186 -0.62 -15.06 -16.86
CA GLY A 186 0.18 -16.21 -17.29
C GLY A 186 1.42 -16.51 -16.44
N ARG A 187 1.50 -15.98 -15.22
CA ARG A 187 2.61 -16.20 -14.26
C ARG A 187 2.27 -17.30 -13.27
N LYS A 188 3.29 -18.00 -12.78
CA LYS A 188 3.18 -18.98 -11.70
C LYS A 188 4.24 -18.66 -10.65
N ALA A 189 3.78 -18.39 -9.44
CA ALA A 189 4.63 -18.19 -8.27
C ALA A 189 3.92 -18.67 -7.02
N GLU A 190 4.68 -18.83 -5.94
CA GLU A 190 4.09 -18.95 -4.62
C GLU A 190 3.37 -17.65 -4.26
N VAL A 191 2.18 -17.77 -3.67
CA VAL A 191 1.39 -16.64 -3.17
C VAL A 191 1.32 -16.75 -1.66
N ARG A 192 1.64 -15.67 -0.96
CA ARG A 192 1.72 -15.68 0.50
C ARG A 192 1.33 -14.33 1.09
N VAL A 193 0.37 -14.29 2.02
CA VAL A 193 0.10 -13.07 2.80
C VAL A 193 1.07 -12.93 3.98
N SER A 194 1.42 -14.06 4.60
CA SER A 194 2.32 -14.05 5.76
C SER A 194 3.71 -13.52 5.39
N TYR A 195 4.33 -12.83 6.33
CA TYR A 195 5.66 -12.25 6.20
C TYR A 195 6.68 -13.21 5.58
N VAL A 196 7.42 -12.72 4.58
CA VAL A 196 8.58 -13.38 3.98
C VAL A 196 9.83 -12.83 4.65
N ASP A 197 10.64 -13.72 5.24
CA ASP A 197 11.88 -13.33 5.91
C ASP A 197 12.87 -12.66 4.96
N LYS A 198 13.44 -11.54 5.41
CA LYS A 198 14.37 -10.71 4.63
C LYS A 198 15.75 -10.72 5.28
N GLN A 199 16.75 -11.18 4.55
CA GLN A 199 18.13 -11.13 5.01
C GLN A 199 18.68 -9.72 4.85
N LEU A 200 19.14 -9.09 5.94
CA LEU A 200 19.78 -7.78 5.87
C LEU A 200 21.26 -7.90 5.48
N PRO A 201 21.83 -6.91 4.78
CA PRO A 201 23.27 -6.83 4.57
C PRO A 201 24.02 -6.78 5.90
N SER A 202 25.07 -7.60 6.02
CA SER A 202 25.93 -7.61 7.20
C SER A 202 27.10 -6.66 7.00
N ILE A 203 26.91 -5.38 7.29
CA ILE A 203 27.90 -4.31 7.14
C ILE A 203 27.94 -3.42 8.38
N ASN A 204 28.88 -2.47 8.43
CA ASN A 204 28.92 -1.46 9.49
C ASN A 204 27.56 -0.72 9.61
N THR A 205 27.05 -0.56 10.84
CA THR A 205 25.74 0.04 11.10
C THR A 205 25.60 1.48 10.59
N GLU A 206 26.65 2.29 10.72
CA GLU A 206 26.63 3.68 10.23
C GLU A 206 26.63 3.72 8.71
N ALA A 207 27.43 2.86 8.06
CA ALA A 207 27.39 2.70 6.60
C ALA A 207 26.02 2.21 6.10
N SER A 208 25.38 1.29 6.84
CA SER A 208 24.02 0.83 6.56
C SER A 208 23.00 1.97 6.65
N ASN A 209 23.06 2.79 7.71
CA ASN A 209 22.18 3.96 7.84
C ASN A 209 22.40 4.96 6.69
N LYS A 210 23.65 5.23 6.31
CA LYS A 210 23.94 6.11 5.17
C LYS A 210 23.36 5.56 3.87
N LEU A 211 23.61 4.29 3.53
CA LEU A 211 23.07 3.69 2.31
C LEU A 211 21.55 3.64 2.30
N PHE A 212 20.95 3.03 3.33
CA PHE A 212 19.54 2.63 3.32
C PHE A 212 18.57 3.67 3.90
N ALA A 213 19.07 4.71 4.57
CA ALA A 213 18.24 5.79 5.11
C ALA A 213 18.60 7.18 4.58
N GLU A 214 19.83 7.44 4.15
CA GLU A 214 20.21 8.76 3.61
C GLU A 214 20.25 8.75 2.08
N TYR A 215 21.02 7.86 1.47
CA TYR A 215 21.22 7.84 0.01
C TYR A 215 19.94 7.42 -0.70
N MET A 216 19.26 6.36 -0.23
CA MET A 216 17.98 5.92 -0.77
C MET A 216 16.89 7.00 -0.75
N ASN A 217 16.91 7.92 0.22
CA ASN A 217 15.91 9.00 0.28
C ASN A 217 16.14 10.11 -0.75
N ASN A 218 17.34 10.20 -1.33
CA ASN A 218 17.72 11.24 -2.28
C ASN A 218 17.93 10.72 -3.70
N ASP A 219 17.76 9.42 -3.92
CA ASP A 219 18.03 8.76 -5.20
C ASP A 219 16.92 7.76 -5.54
N SER A 220 16.22 8.01 -6.65
CA SER A 220 15.07 7.21 -7.05
C SER A 220 15.43 5.76 -7.39
N PHE A 221 16.59 5.51 -8.00
CA PHE A 221 17.03 4.15 -8.32
C PHE A 221 17.31 3.36 -7.04
N LEU A 222 18.04 3.96 -6.10
CA LEU A 222 18.32 3.31 -4.81
C LEU A 222 17.04 3.11 -3.99
N MET A 223 16.13 4.08 -3.97
CA MET A 223 14.84 3.98 -3.28
C MET A 223 14.03 2.75 -3.73
N THR A 224 14.09 2.42 -5.02
CA THR A 224 13.41 1.27 -5.62
C THR A 224 14.18 -0.05 -5.43
N CYS A 225 15.48 -0.01 -5.11
CA CYS A 225 16.22 -1.23 -4.74
C CYS A 225 15.84 -1.71 -3.33
N PRO A 226 15.67 -3.02 -3.09
CA PRO A 226 15.30 -3.52 -1.76
C PRO A 226 16.36 -3.14 -0.72
N TYR A 227 15.97 -2.75 0.50
CA TYR A 227 16.94 -2.48 1.58
C TYR A 227 17.52 -3.77 2.20
N TRP A 228 17.06 -4.93 1.73
CA TRP A 228 17.47 -6.27 2.13
C TRP A 228 18.15 -6.98 0.95
N LEU A 229 18.91 -8.02 1.23
CA LEU A 229 19.51 -8.88 0.22
C LEU A 229 18.43 -9.68 -0.50
N GLY A 230 18.42 -9.60 -1.83
CA GLY A 230 17.43 -10.26 -2.66
C GLY A 230 16.87 -9.33 -3.74
N THR A 231 15.68 -9.68 -4.20
CA THR A 231 15.02 -9.05 -5.34
C THR A 231 13.61 -8.57 -5.00
N ARG A 232 13.18 -7.52 -5.69
CA ARG A 232 11.76 -7.19 -5.88
C ARG A 232 11.50 -6.83 -7.34
N GLU A 233 10.26 -7.02 -7.79
CA GLU A 233 9.86 -6.62 -9.14
C GLU A 233 8.94 -5.40 -9.08
N GLU A 234 9.08 -4.51 -10.06
CA GLU A 234 8.26 -3.31 -10.24
C GLU A 234 7.83 -3.22 -11.70
N ILE A 235 6.64 -2.67 -11.95
CA ILE A 235 6.14 -2.40 -13.31
C ILE A 235 6.26 -0.90 -13.55
N GLU A 236 7.06 -0.52 -14.54
CA GLU A 236 7.27 0.86 -14.97
C GLU A 236 6.90 0.99 -16.44
N ASP A 237 5.94 1.85 -16.76
CA ASP A 237 5.46 2.04 -18.14
C ASP A 237 5.11 0.72 -18.85
N ASP A 238 4.37 -0.15 -18.16
CA ASP A 238 3.99 -1.51 -18.58
C ASP A 238 5.18 -2.49 -18.80
N ILE A 239 6.40 -2.12 -18.39
CA ILE A 239 7.60 -2.95 -18.45
C ILE A 239 7.97 -3.42 -17.06
N ARG A 240 8.17 -4.73 -16.90
CA ARG A 240 8.62 -5.32 -15.64
C ARG A 240 10.13 -5.24 -15.50
N TYR A 241 10.57 -4.72 -14.35
CA TYR A 241 11.97 -4.71 -13.95
C TYR A 241 12.18 -5.48 -12.65
N ILE A 242 13.37 -6.07 -12.53
CA ILE A 242 13.85 -6.75 -11.34
C ILE A 242 14.89 -5.85 -10.68
N TYR A 243 14.57 -5.37 -9.49
CA TYR A 243 15.48 -4.62 -8.64
C TYR A 243 16.15 -5.56 -7.65
N GLU A 244 17.47 -5.50 -7.56
CA GLU A 244 18.26 -6.41 -6.74
C GLU A 244 19.24 -5.63 -5.85
N THR A 245 19.35 -6.09 -4.60
CA THR A 245 20.43 -5.72 -3.70
C THR A 245 21.20 -6.98 -3.32
N SER A 246 22.52 -6.95 -3.53
CA SER A 246 23.41 -8.08 -3.26
C SER A 246 24.63 -7.63 -2.45
N GLN A 247 25.21 -8.56 -1.70
CA GLN A 247 26.43 -8.34 -0.92
C GLN A 247 27.51 -9.32 -1.39
N SER A 248 28.72 -8.81 -1.55
CA SER A 248 29.93 -9.59 -1.82
C SER A 248 31.14 -8.94 -1.13
N LYS A 249 32.35 -9.37 -1.49
CA LYS A 249 33.61 -8.79 -1.01
C LYS A 249 34.41 -8.23 -2.17
N THR A 250 35.09 -7.11 -1.96
CA THR A 250 36.13 -6.62 -2.86
C THR A 250 37.39 -7.48 -2.76
N GLU A 251 38.32 -7.35 -3.72
CA GLU A 251 39.60 -8.08 -3.70
C GLU A 251 40.43 -7.79 -2.44
N ASP A 252 40.32 -6.57 -1.91
CA ASP A 252 40.97 -6.13 -0.67
C ASP A 252 40.13 -6.40 0.59
N GLY A 253 39.07 -7.21 0.49
CA GLY A 253 38.35 -7.79 1.62
C GLY A 253 37.24 -6.93 2.25
N TYR A 254 36.97 -5.74 1.70
CA TYR A 254 35.87 -4.89 2.16
C TYR A 254 34.53 -5.41 1.69
N ASP A 255 33.47 -5.10 2.44
CA ASP A 255 32.10 -5.38 1.99
C ASP A 255 31.76 -4.56 0.75
N LEU A 256 31.09 -5.20 -0.20
CA LEU A 256 30.61 -4.59 -1.43
C LEU A 256 29.10 -4.79 -1.54
N ILE A 257 28.34 -3.69 -1.45
CA ILE A 257 26.90 -3.69 -1.70
C ILE A 257 26.66 -3.29 -3.14
N THR A 258 25.95 -4.13 -3.90
CA THR A 258 25.63 -3.88 -5.30
C THR A 258 24.13 -3.80 -5.48
N PHE A 259 23.69 -2.70 -6.06
CA PHE A 259 22.32 -2.43 -6.49
C PHE A 259 22.22 -2.63 -8.00
N GLN A 260 21.17 -3.30 -8.47
CA GLN A 260 20.93 -3.50 -9.90
C GLN A 260 19.45 -3.31 -10.25
N LYS A 261 19.21 -2.73 -11.43
CA LYS A 261 17.94 -2.83 -12.17
C LYS A 261 18.19 -3.72 -13.37
N LYS A 262 17.37 -4.74 -13.53
CA LYS A 262 17.45 -5.71 -14.62
C LYS A 262 16.11 -5.85 -15.33
N THR A 263 16.14 -6.16 -16.60
CA THR A 263 14.98 -6.68 -17.35
C THR A 263 14.69 -8.13 -16.97
N GLU A 264 13.53 -8.67 -17.38
CA GLU A 264 13.16 -10.07 -17.11
C GLU A 264 14.14 -11.11 -17.69
N ASP A 265 14.85 -10.78 -18.77
CA ASP A 265 15.91 -11.62 -19.35
C ASP A 265 17.27 -11.48 -18.63
N ASN A 266 17.29 -10.77 -17.50
CA ASN A 266 18.46 -10.46 -16.67
C ASN A 266 19.48 -9.50 -17.31
N THR A 267 19.13 -8.78 -18.36
CA THR A 267 19.97 -7.70 -18.87
C THR A 267 20.04 -6.56 -17.85
N VAL A 268 21.25 -6.19 -17.45
CA VAL A 268 21.48 -5.09 -16.49
C VAL A 268 21.24 -3.75 -17.19
N VAL A 269 20.27 -3.01 -16.69
CA VAL A 269 19.89 -1.66 -17.17
C VAL A 269 20.66 -0.60 -16.38
N GLU A 270 20.74 -0.76 -15.07
CA GLU A 270 21.47 0.14 -14.18
C GLU A 270 22.13 -0.67 -13.07
N LYS A 271 23.35 -0.28 -12.68
CA LYS A 271 24.10 -0.92 -11.60
C LYS A 271 24.91 0.12 -10.85
N ARG A 272 24.90 0.03 -9.52
CA ARG A 272 25.77 0.85 -8.65
C ARG A 272 26.34 -0.02 -7.54
N SER A 273 27.62 0.15 -7.25
CA SER A 273 28.30 -0.67 -6.25
C SER A 273 28.99 0.23 -5.23
N TYR A 274 28.83 -0.08 -3.95
CA TYR A 274 29.38 0.69 -2.84
C TYR A 274 30.33 -0.19 -2.03
N LYS A 275 31.61 0.18 -2.03
CA LYS A 275 32.61 -0.39 -1.15
C LYS A 275 32.46 0.22 0.25
N ILE A 276 32.32 -0.62 1.27
CA ILE A 276 32.14 -0.16 2.65
C ILE A 276 33.51 -0.06 3.33
N VAL A 277 33.99 1.16 3.57
CA VAL A 277 35.25 1.43 4.28
C VAL A 277 34.95 2.02 5.64
N GLY A 278 34.97 1.18 6.68
CA GLY A 278 34.56 1.61 8.03
C GLY A 278 33.09 2.01 8.04
N SER A 279 32.79 3.27 8.34
CA SER A 279 31.43 3.83 8.33
C SER A 279 31.05 4.52 7.02
N GLU A 280 31.91 4.49 6.00
CA GLU A 280 31.70 5.21 4.74
C GLU A 280 31.41 4.26 3.56
N PRO A 281 30.22 4.36 2.95
CA PRO A 281 29.95 3.74 1.66
C PRO A 281 30.58 4.56 0.52
N MET A 282 31.58 4.01 -0.16
CA MET A 282 32.26 4.64 -1.28
C MET A 282 31.72 4.07 -2.60
N LEU A 283 31.12 4.92 -3.43
CA LEU A 283 30.68 4.54 -4.78
C LEU A 283 31.91 4.15 -5.63
N LEU A 284 31.79 3.04 -6.36
CA LEU A 284 32.78 2.55 -7.33
C LEU A 284 32.38 2.87 -8.77
#